data_AF-A0A534GRG9-F1
#
_entry.id   AF-A0A534GRG9-F1
#
_cell.length_a   1.000
_cell.length_b   1.000
_cell.length_c   1.000
_cell.angle_alpha   90.00
_cell.angle_beta   90.00
_cell.angle_gamma   90.00
#
_symmetry.space_group_name_H-M   'P 1'
#
loop_
_entity.id
_entity.type
_entity.pdbx_description
1 polymer ?
#
loop_
_entity_poly.entity_id
_entity_poly.type
_entity_poly.pdbx_seq_one_letter_code
_entity_poly.pdbx_strand_id
1 'polypeptide(L)'
;MRRIHGGGYGVRRALGGAPCAALLMLACVPGAGQAQAQAPETAGPLQEVTVTATRREESLSRVPISVTALTQESLDLRGIKDFSEVARFTPGVNFDNSGTNNISIRGISGTGGAGTTGIYLDDTPIQMRALAFNPDEAVPKSFDIARVEVLRGPQGTLFGSGSEGGTVRYITTQPSLTKTSIYSRAEFSSTQGGDPSYEAGVAVGGPLVQDKFGARLSVWYRRDGGWIDRIDPVTLATVDKNANHDETVLVRLAGLWAPSEHWSITPSIYYQDRARNDISTYWPLYSDPGAHRFVSAD
;
A
#
# COMPACT_ATOMS: atom_id res chain seq x y z
N MET A 1 -13.46 -33.49 -53.25
CA MET A 1 -13.10 -34.49 -52.21
C MET A 1 -11.78 -34.07 -51.58
N ARG A 2 -11.81 -33.50 -50.38
CA ARG A 2 -10.62 -32.98 -49.69
C ARG A 2 -10.55 -33.66 -48.32
N ARG A 3 -9.48 -34.44 -48.09
CA ARG A 3 -9.26 -35.26 -46.90
C ARG A 3 -9.06 -34.40 -45.67
N ILE A 4 -9.76 -34.77 -44.61
CA ILE A 4 -9.63 -34.32 -43.22
C ILE A 4 -8.54 -35.21 -42.58
N HIS A 5 -7.52 -34.61 -41.97
CA HIS A 5 -6.60 -35.31 -41.08
C HIS A 5 -6.89 -34.88 -39.65
N GLY A 6 -7.39 -35.82 -38.85
CA GLY A 6 -7.44 -35.72 -37.40
C GLY A 6 -6.09 -36.12 -36.80
N GLY A 7 -5.64 -35.39 -35.79
CA GLY A 7 -4.40 -35.64 -35.08
C GLY A 7 -4.55 -35.36 -33.59
N GLY A 8 -4.78 -36.44 -32.84
CA GLY A 8 -4.32 -36.76 -31.48
C GLY A 8 -4.05 -35.63 -30.47
N TYR A 9 -4.85 -35.65 -29.41
CA TYR A 9 -4.68 -34.91 -28.16
C TYR A 9 -3.36 -35.23 -27.44
N GLY A 10 -2.60 -34.18 -27.13
CA GLY A 10 -1.38 -34.22 -26.31
C GLY A 10 -1.62 -33.71 -24.89
N VAL A 11 -1.28 -34.55 -23.92
CA VAL A 11 -1.46 -34.42 -22.47
C VAL A 11 -0.66 -33.26 -21.87
N ARG A 12 -1.28 -32.48 -20.97
CA ARG A 12 -0.55 -31.80 -19.88
C ARG A 12 -1.21 -32.12 -18.54
N ARG A 13 -0.47 -32.91 -17.76
CA ARG A 13 -0.79 -33.36 -16.40
C ARG A 13 -0.99 -32.16 -15.47
N ALA A 14 -2.12 -32.16 -14.77
CA ALA A 14 -2.35 -31.34 -13.59
C ALA A 14 -1.44 -31.83 -12.46
N LEU A 15 -0.52 -30.98 -12.00
CA LEU A 15 0.20 -31.15 -10.74
C LEU A 15 -0.65 -30.53 -9.64
N GLY A 16 -1.49 -31.35 -9.01
CA GLY A 16 -2.14 -31.01 -7.74
C GLY A 16 -1.10 -31.06 -6.62
N GLY A 17 -0.61 -29.89 -6.21
CA GLY A 17 0.20 -29.72 -5.02
C GLY A 17 -0.67 -29.14 -3.90
N ALA A 18 -1.16 -30.00 -3.00
CA ALA A 18 -1.74 -29.58 -1.74
C ALA A 18 -0.62 -29.18 -0.76
N PRO A 19 -0.60 -27.96 -0.18
CA PRO A 19 0.22 -27.70 0.97
C PRO A 19 -0.53 -28.13 2.24
N CYS A 20 0.00 -29.17 2.86
CA CYS A 20 -0.35 -29.62 4.21
C CYS A 20 0.06 -28.53 5.22
N ALA A 21 -0.89 -27.68 5.60
CA ALA A 21 -0.69 -26.68 6.64
C ALA A 21 -0.71 -27.35 8.03
N ALA A 22 0.48 -27.68 8.54
CA ALA A 22 0.66 -28.08 9.93
C ALA A 22 0.50 -26.84 10.83
N LEU A 23 -0.70 -26.71 11.42
CA LEU A 23 -1.02 -25.70 12.43
C LEU A 23 -0.30 -26.05 13.74
N LEU A 24 0.78 -25.35 14.07
CA LEU A 24 1.38 -25.38 15.42
C LEU A 24 0.47 -24.56 16.36
N MET A 25 -0.42 -25.25 17.07
CA MET A 25 -1.17 -24.65 18.18
C MET A 25 -0.23 -24.38 19.36
N LEU A 26 0.12 -23.11 19.57
CA LEU A 26 0.69 -22.65 20.82
C LEU A 26 -0.44 -22.54 21.86
N ALA A 27 -0.41 -23.37 22.88
CA ALA A 27 -1.33 -23.32 24.01
C ALA A 27 -1.10 -22.03 24.82
N CYS A 28 -2.06 -21.11 24.79
CA CYS A 28 -2.09 -19.94 25.66
C CYS A 28 -2.71 -20.33 27.01
N VAL A 29 -1.92 -20.30 28.08
CA VAL A 29 -2.39 -20.44 29.47
C VAL A 29 -2.87 -19.06 29.93
N PRO A 30 -4.15 -18.89 30.34
CA PRO A 30 -4.62 -17.60 30.84
C PRO A 30 -4.14 -17.40 32.29
N GLY A 31 -3.05 -16.66 32.45
CA GLY A 31 -2.65 -16.09 33.73
C GLY A 31 -3.50 -14.86 34.05
N ALA A 32 -4.40 -14.98 35.02
CA ALA A 32 -5.19 -13.86 35.55
C ALA A 32 -4.30 -12.89 36.33
N GLY A 33 -3.81 -11.85 35.66
CA GLY A 33 -3.18 -10.68 36.28
C GLY A 33 -4.20 -9.56 36.47
N GLN A 34 -4.38 -9.12 37.72
CA GLN A 34 -5.26 -8.00 38.07
C GLN A 34 -4.78 -6.71 37.42
N ALA A 35 -5.60 -6.11 36.55
CA ALA A 35 -5.35 -4.80 35.97
C ALA A 35 -5.61 -3.71 37.01
N GLN A 36 -4.55 -3.05 37.46
CA GLN A 36 -4.62 -1.87 38.30
C GLN A 36 -4.95 -0.68 37.40
N ALA A 37 -6.11 -0.04 37.64
CA ALA A 37 -6.56 1.12 36.87
C ALA A 37 -5.61 2.30 37.09
N GLN A 38 -4.84 2.63 36.05
CA GLN A 38 -3.98 3.81 36.00
C GLN A 38 -4.83 5.02 35.63
N ALA A 39 -4.75 6.08 36.44
CA ALA A 39 -5.45 7.34 36.20
C ALA A 39 -5.07 7.94 34.84
N PRO A 40 -5.97 8.68 34.16
CA PRO A 40 -5.71 9.23 32.83
C PRO A 40 -4.53 10.20 32.89
N GLU A 41 -3.45 9.85 32.21
CA GLU A 41 -2.31 10.73 31.97
C GLU A 41 -2.79 11.95 31.18
N THR A 42 -2.51 13.12 31.75
CA THR A 42 -2.62 14.44 31.14
C THR A 42 -2.06 14.39 29.72
N ALA A 43 -2.82 14.91 28.74
CA ALA A 43 -2.42 14.96 27.33
C ALA A 43 -0.93 15.31 27.19
N GLY A 44 -0.15 14.34 26.71
CA GLY A 44 1.29 14.50 26.54
C GLY A 44 1.64 15.69 25.64
N PRO A 45 2.88 16.18 25.70
CA PRO A 45 3.33 17.24 24.81
C PRO A 45 3.01 16.87 23.36
N LEU A 46 2.49 17.84 22.58
CA LEU A 46 2.27 17.71 21.14
C LEU A 46 3.50 17.07 20.52
N GLN A 47 3.35 15.85 19.99
CA GLN A 47 4.44 15.14 19.33
C GLN A 47 4.90 15.95 18.11
N GLU A 48 6.18 16.31 18.13
CA GLU A 48 6.80 17.01 17.02
C GLU A 48 6.98 16.02 15.86
N VAL A 49 6.28 16.29 14.75
CA VAL A 49 6.41 15.48 13.54
C VAL A 49 7.61 15.98 12.74
N THR A 50 8.67 15.18 12.66
CA THR A 50 9.82 15.45 11.81
C THR A 50 9.53 15.02 10.38
N VAL A 51 9.83 15.91 9.44
CA VAL A 51 9.71 15.65 8.00
C VAL A 51 11.04 15.93 7.31
N THR A 52 11.13 15.46 6.08
CA THR A 52 12.29 15.63 5.19
C THR A 52 11.92 16.32 3.89
N ALA A 53 10.83 17.10 3.92
CA ALA A 53 10.24 17.75 2.75
C ALA A 53 11.22 18.69 2.03
N THR A 54 12.20 19.25 2.75
CA THR A 54 13.27 20.12 2.23
C THR A 54 14.61 19.39 2.01
N ARG A 55 14.59 18.04 1.97
CA ARG A 55 15.78 17.16 2.01
C ARG A 55 16.61 17.30 3.29
N ARG A 56 16.07 17.93 4.32
CA ARG A 56 16.66 18.08 5.64
C ARG A 56 15.63 17.68 6.68
N GLU A 57 16.08 17.05 7.76
CA GLU A 57 15.20 16.73 8.88
C GLU A 57 14.80 18.01 9.61
N GLU A 58 13.52 18.36 9.52
CA GLU A 58 12.96 19.58 10.10
C GLU A 58 11.60 19.28 10.74
N SER A 59 11.27 20.04 11.79
CA SER A 59 9.94 20.04 12.38
C SER A 59 8.91 20.48 11.36
N LEU A 60 7.78 19.78 11.24
CA LEU A 60 6.68 20.16 10.37
C LEU A 60 6.24 21.62 10.60
N SER A 61 6.29 22.10 11.84
CA SER A 61 5.93 23.49 12.20
C SER A 61 6.91 24.56 11.67
N ARG A 62 8.14 24.17 11.33
CA ARG A 62 9.22 25.05 10.85
C ARG A 62 9.43 24.99 9.34
N VAL A 63 8.78 24.05 8.65
CA VAL A 63 8.92 23.89 7.20
C VAL A 63 8.15 25.00 6.47
N PRO A 64 8.81 25.83 5.64
CA PRO A 64 8.17 26.98 4.98
C PRO A 64 7.41 26.60 3.70
N ILE A 65 6.87 25.38 3.64
CA ILE A 65 6.05 24.88 2.54
C ILE A 65 4.83 24.14 3.08
N SER A 66 3.81 24.00 2.23
CA SER A 66 2.54 23.40 2.63
C SER A 66 2.64 21.87 2.62
N VAL A 67 2.92 21.27 3.77
CA VAL A 67 3.12 19.82 3.92
C VAL A 67 2.03 19.20 4.78
N THR A 68 1.55 18.04 4.37
CA THR A 68 0.80 17.11 5.24
C THR A 68 1.68 15.90 5.49
N ALA A 69 1.82 15.48 6.74
CA ALA A 69 2.60 14.30 7.10
C ALA A 69 1.74 13.33 7.92
N LEU A 70 1.60 12.11 7.43
CA LEU A 70 0.88 11.03 8.10
C LEU A 70 1.93 10.05 8.66
N THR A 71 2.10 10.03 9.99
CA THR A 71 3.03 9.11 10.68
C THR A 71 2.52 7.67 10.61
N GLN A 72 3.40 6.70 10.86
CA GLN A 72 3.04 5.28 10.95
C GLN A 72 1.83 5.05 11.86
N GLU A 73 1.84 5.64 13.06
CA GLU A 73 0.73 5.56 14.01
C GLU A 73 -0.58 6.15 13.45
N SER A 74 -0.52 7.28 12.74
CA SER A 74 -1.69 7.87 12.09
C SER A 74 -2.23 7.00 10.96
N LEU A 75 -1.33 6.36 10.19
CA LEU A 75 -1.70 5.42 9.14
C LEU A 75 -2.40 4.19 9.75
N ASP A 76 -1.88 3.67 10.86
CA ASP A 76 -2.44 2.53 11.60
C ASP A 76 -3.82 2.84 12.18
N LEU A 77 -3.92 3.90 12.98
CA LEU A 77 -5.16 4.28 13.66
C LEU A 77 -6.31 4.60 12.70
N ARG A 78 -6.00 5.05 11.48
CA ARG A 78 -6.98 5.39 10.44
C ARG A 78 -7.20 4.26 9.44
N GLY A 79 -6.46 3.14 9.55
CA GLY A 79 -6.52 2.03 8.61
C GLY A 79 -6.10 2.39 7.18
N ILE A 80 -5.19 3.35 7.01
CA ILE A 80 -4.68 3.82 5.72
C ILE A 80 -3.66 2.82 5.18
N LYS A 81 -3.97 2.20 4.05
CA LYS A 81 -3.22 1.11 3.40
C LYS A 81 -2.78 1.46 1.99
N ASP A 82 -3.45 2.43 1.36
CA ASP A 82 -3.09 2.94 0.06
C ASP A 82 -3.24 4.46 -0.05
N PHE A 83 -2.87 4.97 -1.22
CA PHE A 83 -2.87 6.39 -1.46
C PHE A 83 -4.27 7.00 -1.57
N SER A 84 -5.28 6.23 -1.94
CA SER A 84 -6.65 6.73 -2.03
C SER A 84 -7.14 7.21 -0.66
N GLU A 85 -6.72 6.53 0.41
CA GLU A 85 -7.03 6.89 1.79
C GLU A 85 -6.14 8.03 2.28
N VAL A 86 -4.86 8.08 1.89
CA VAL A 86 -3.99 9.25 2.14
C VAL A 86 -4.61 10.53 1.57
N ALA A 87 -5.14 10.47 0.35
CA ALA A 87 -5.79 11.60 -0.31
C ALA A 87 -7.02 12.09 0.47
N ARG A 88 -7.84 11.19 1.02
CA ARG A 88 -9.01 11.54 1.85
C ARG A 88 -8.66 12.35 3.11
N PHE A 89 -7.45 12.18 3.63
CA PHE A 89 -6.96 12.91 4.80
C PHE A 89 -6.03 14.07 4.47
N THR A 90 -5.81 14.36 3.18
CA THR A 90 -4.91 15.42 2.74
C THR A 90 -5.67 16.52 1.99
N PRO A 91 -5.84 17.72 2.58
CA PRO A 91 -6.64 18.77 1.94
C PRO A 91 -6.08 19.24 0.60
N GLY A 92 -6.96 19.34 -0.39
CA GLY A 92 -6.61 19.77 -1.74
C GLY A 92 -5.88 18.70 -2.55
N VAL A 93 -5.97 17.44 -2.16
CA VAL A 93 -5.50 16.29 -2.94
C VAL A 93 -6.71 15.48 -3.39
N ASN A 94 -6.72 15.10 -4.66
CA ASN A 94 -7.69 14.16 -5.21
C ASN A 94 -6.95 12.98 -5.84
N PHE A 95 -7.57 11.81 -5.79
CA PHE A 95 -7.04 10.60 -6.38
C PHE A 95 -8.13 9.84 -7.15
N ASP A 96 -7.86 9.51 -8.40
CA ASP A 96 -8.80 8.80 -9.28
C ASP A 96 -8.28 7.42 -9.70
N ASN A 97 -8.79 6.34 -9.12
CA ASN A 97 -8.29 4.97 -9.37
C ASN A 97 -8.60 4.44 -10.80
N SER A 98 -9.09 5.27 -11.72
CA SER A 98 -9.47 4.84 -13.07
C SER A 98 -8.33 4.90 -14.11
N GLY A 99 -7.12 5.36 -13.78
CA GLY A 99 -6.07 5.56 -14.79
C GLY A 99 -4.68 5.93 -14.27
N THR A 100 -3.74 6.16 -15.19
CA THR A 100 -2.38 6.64 -14.87
C THR A 100 -2.37 8.16 -14.63
N ASN A 101 -1.49 8.66 -13.73
CA ASN A 101 -1.36 10.09 -13.38
C ASN A 101 -2.60 10.70 -12.70
N ASN A 102 -3.20 9.89 -11.87
CA ASN A 102 -4.48 10.10 -11.21
C ASN A 102 -4.44 10.93 -9.94
N ILE A 103 -3.27 11.43 -9.53
CA ILE A 103 -3.14 12.32 -8.38
C ILE A 103 -3.23 13.78 -8.85
N SER A 104 -4.21 14.51 -8.34
CA SER A 104 -4.29 15.97 -8.48
C SER A 104 -4.01 16.65 -7.15
N ILE A 105 -3.21 17.71 -7.18
CA ILE A 105 -2.90 18.52 -6.01
C ILE A 105 -3.22 19.98 -6.33
N ARG A 106 -4.09 20.59 -5.53
CA ARG A 106 -4.64 21.95 -5.74
C ARG A 106 -5.23 22.15 -7.15
N GLY A 107 -5.87 21.10 -7.68
CA GLY A 107 -6.49 21.12 -9.01
C GLY A 107 -5.52 20.93 -10.19
N ILE A 108 -4.23 20.72 -9.93
CA ILE A 108 -3.22 20.46 -10.97
C ILE A 108 -3.09 18.94 -11.16
N SER A 109 -3.50 18.45 -12.33
CA SER A 109 -3.44 17.02 -12.72
C SER A 109 -2.83 16.85 -14.11
N GLY A 110 -2.18 15.72 -14.37
CA GLY A 110 -1.67 15.38 -15.69
C GLY A 110 -2.76 14.80 -16.59
N THR A 111 -2.81 15.21 -17.86
CA THR A 111 -3.74 14.69 -18.86
C THR A 111 -3.00 13.86 -19.91
N GLY A 112 -2.97 12.54 -19.72
CA GLY A 112 -2.48 11.59 -20.75
C GLY A 112 -0.98 11.61 -21.07
N GLY A 113 -0.15 12.26 -20.24
CA GLY A 113 1.30 12.43 -20.43
C GLY A 113 2.14 12.02 -19.21
N ALA A 114 3.08 12.86 -18.80
CA ALA A 114 3.75 12.72 -17.49
C ALA A 114 2.82 13.22 -16.37
N GLY A 115 2.90 12.60 -15.20
CA GLY A 115 2.17 13.08 -14.03
C GLY A 115 2.67 14.44 -13.55
N THR A 116 1.75 15.25 -13.02
CA THR A 116 2.05 16.55 -12.40
C THR A 116 2.37 16.43 -10.90
N THR A 117 2.26 15.23 -10.34
CA THR A 117 2.60 14.91 -8.96
C THR A 117 3.76 13.91 -8.93
N GLY A 118 4.87 14.28 -8.29
CA GLY A 118 6.02 13.40 -8.14
C GLY A 118 5.76 12.39 -7.03
N ILE A 119 5.98 11.10 -7.28
CA ILE A 119 5.85 10.04 -6.27
C ILE A 119 7.26 9.52 -5.96
N TYR A 120 7.58 9.41 -4.67
CA TYR A 120 8.87 8.93 -4.20
C TYR A 120 8.71 7.85 -3.15
N LEU A 121 9.54 6.83 -3.23
CA LEU A 121 9.83 5.92 -2.12
C LEU A 121 11.22 6.30 -1.60
N ASP A 122 11.26 6.82 -0.38
CA ASP A 122 12.40 7.51 0.21
C ASP A 122 12.87 8.67 -0.70
N ASP A 123 14.05 8.53 -1.32
CA ASP A 123 14.63 9.48 -2.26
C ASP A 123 14.59 8.99 -3.72
N THR A 124 14.01 7.82 -3.97
CA THR A 124 13.91 7.23 -5.31
C THR A 124 12.57 7.61 -5.96
N PRO A 125 12.58 8.27 -7.13
CA PRO A 125 11.35 8.60 -7.84
C PRO A 125 10.71 7.34 -8.43
N ILE A 126 9.40 7.19 -8.22
CA ILE A 126 8.57 6.21 -8.91
C ILE A 126 7.99 6.90 -10.13
N GLN A 127 8.52 6.55 -11.30
CA GLN A 127 8.05 7.11 -12.55
C GLN A 127 6.84 6.34 -13.06
N MET A 128 5.67 6.96 -12.98
CA MET A 128 4.47 6.48 -13.68
C MET A 128 4.46 7.12 -15.06
N ARG A 129 4.59 6.30 -16.11
CA ARG A 129 4.40 6.73 -17.50
C ARG A 129 3.18 6.03 -18.06
N ALA A 130 2.22 6.82 -18.54
CA ALA A 130 1.06 6.29 -19.25
C ALA A 130 1.51 5.75 -20.62
N LEU A 131 1.86 4.46 -20.68
CA LEU A 131 2.10 3.79 -21.94
C LEU A 131 0.79 3.20 -22.45
N ALA A 132 -0.04 4.07 -23.04
CA ALA A 132 -1.22 3.85 -23.91
C ALA A 132 -2.31 2.81 -23.53
N PHE A 133 -2.01 1.71 -22.83
CA PHE A 133 -2.91 0.56 -22.65
C PHE A 133 -2.86 -0.14 -21.28
N ASN A 134 -1.99 0.25 -20.35
CA ASN A 134 -1.94 -0.35 -19.00
C ASN A 134 -2.02 0.72 -17.92
N PRO A 135 -3.19 0.94 -17.29
CA PRO A 135 -3.34 1.81 -16.14
C PRO A 135 -2.84 1.10 -14.87
N ASP A 136 -1.57 0.71 -14.83
CA ASP A 136 -1.02 0.12 -13.60
C ASP A 136 -0.62 1.22 -12.62
N GLU A 137 -1.30 1.22 -11.48
CA GLU A 137 -0.99 2.07 -10.34
C GLU A 137 0.27 1.57 -9.63
N ALA A 138 1.44 2.11 -9.99
CA ALA A 138 2.70 1.79 -9.32
C ALA A 138 2.86 2.51 -7.95
N VAL A 139 1.76 2.92 -7.31
CA VAL A 139 1.82 3.64 -6.04
C VAL A 139 2.15 2.66 -4.90
N PRO A 140 3.13 2.96 -4.03
CA PRO A 140 3.44 2.12 -2.88
C PRO A 140 2.26 1.96 -1.92
N LYS A 141 2.09 0.76 -1.36
CA LYS A 141 1.20 0.52 -0.21
C LYS A 141 1.85 0.99 1.10
N SER A 142 1.03 1.30 2.11
CA SER A 142 1.49 1.85 3.40
C SER A 142 1.67 0.80 4.51
N PHE A 143 2.52 -0.20 4.26
CA PHE A 143 3.03 -1.10 5.29
C PHE A 143 4.52 -0.89 5.54
N ASP A 144 4.92 -0.88 6.82
CA ASP A 144 6.30 -0.55 7.26
C ASP A 144 6.84 0.78 6.71
N ILE A 145 5.96 1.78 6.69
CA ILE A 145 6.24 3.16 6.30
C ILE A 145 6.28 4.00 7.57
N ALA A 146 7.39 4.69 7.82
CA ALA A 146 7.55 5.59 8.95
C ALA A 146 6.60 6.79 8.82
N ARG A 147 6.42 7.30 7.61
CA ARG A 147 5.42 8.34 7.29
C ARG A 147 5.19 8.50 5.78
N VAL A 148 4.04 9.07 5.43
CA VAL A 148 3.76 9.62 4.11
C VAL A 148 3.76 11.14 4.19
N GLU A 149 4.57 11.81 3.38
CA GLU A 149 4.63 13.27 3.26
C GLU A 149 3.98 13.70 1.93
N VAL A 150 3.04 14.64 1.98
CA VAL A 150 2.43 15.25 0.80
C VAL A 150 2.74 16.74 0.78
N LEU A 151 3.61 17.13 -0.15
CA LEU A 151 4.04 18.50 -0.40
C LEU A 151 3.10 19.10 -1.45
N ARG A 152 2.41 20.18 -1.09
CA ARG A 152 1.40 20.81 -1.95
C ARG A 152 1.96 22.07 -2.62
N GLY A 153 1.82 22.13 -3.94
CA GLY A 153 2.37 23.19 -4.80
C GLY A 153 3.69 22.79 -5.44
N PRO A 154 4.21 23.60 -6.38
CA PRO A 154 5.34 23.24 -7.21
C PRO A 154 6.61 22.89 -6.40
N GLN A 155 7.21 21.74 -6.72
CA GLN A 155 8.44 21.23 -6.08
C GLN A 155 9.54 20.87 -7.11
N GLY A 156 9.52 21.50 -8.29
CA GLY A 156 10.44 21.17 -9.40
C GLY A 156 11.93 21.32 -9.08
N THR A 157 12.30 22.16 -8.10
CA THR A 157 13.70 22.37 -7.71
C THR A 157 14.30 21.21 -6.95
N LEU A 158 13.53 20.53 -6.08
CA LEU A 158 14.00 19.42 -5.25
C LEU A 158 13.62 18.04 -5.79
N PHE A 159 12.55 17.97 -6.60
CA PHE A 159 11.94 16.72 -7.05
C PHE A 159 11.68 16.68 -8.57
N GLY A 160 12.19 17.66 -9.33
CA GLY A 160 12.21 17.60 -10.79
C GLY A 160 10.85 17.78 -11.48
N SER A 161 10.84 17.52 -12.79
CA SER A 161 9.75 17.91 -13.71
C SER A 161 8.40 17.28 -13.43
N GLY A 162 8.33 16.17 -12.69
CA GLY A 162 7.06 15.52 -12.34
C GLY A 162 6.31 16.17 -11.17
N SER A 163 6.84 17.24 -10.56
CA SER A 163 6.31 17.80 -9.31
C SER A 163 5.70 19.21 -9.47
N GLU A 164 4.92 19.43 -10.52
CA GLU A 164 4.28 20.72 -10.82
C GLU A 164 3.14 21.06 -9.85
N GLY A 165 2.28 20.08 -9.56
CA GLY A 165 1.19 20.18 -8.58
C GLY A 165 1.67 19.90 -7.15
N GLY A 166 2.68 19.06 -7.01
CA GLY A 166 3.27 18.70 -5.71
C GLY A 166 4.07 17.40 -5.74
N THR A 167 4.36 16.88 -4.55
CA THR A 167 5.15 15.65 -4.38
C THR A 167 4.57 14.83 -3.23
N VAL A 168 4.44 13.52 -3.45
CA VAL A 168 4.09 12.52 -2.44
C VAL A 168 5.33 11.68 -2.16
N ARG A 169 5.69 11.52 -0.89
CA ARG A 169 6.86 10.75 -0.46
C ARG A 169 6.46 9.72 0.58
N TYR A 170 6.79 8.46 0.29
CA TYR A 170 6.69 7.35 1.23
C TYR A 170 8.04 7.17 1.89
N ILE A 171 8.15 7.47 3.17
CA ILE A 171 9.40 7.33 3.92
C ILE A 171 9.36 6.00 4.64
N THR A 172 10.22 5.07 4.23
CA THR A 172 10.28 3.73 4.80
C THR A 172 10.90 3.76 6.19
N THR A 173 10.50 2.81 7.05
CA THR A 173 11.17 2.63 8.35
C THR A 173 12.62 2.19 8.13
N GLN A 174 13.58 2.95 8.63
CA GLN A 174 15.00 2.65 8.45
C GLN A 174 15.48 1.61 9.48
N PRO A 175 16.45 0.74 9.12
CA PRO A 175 17.15 -0.08 10.10
C PRO A 175 17.87 0.79 11.13
N SER A 176 18.05 0.28 12.35
CA SER A 176 18.80 0.97 13.41
C SER A 176 20.10 0.24 13.71
N LEU A 177 21.14 1.01 14.03
CA LEU A 177 22.45 0.50 14.47
C LEU A 177 22.50 0.16 15.96
N THR A 178 21.46 0.49 16.72
CA THR A 178 21.48 0.42 18.19
C THR A 178 20.22 -0.19 18.79
N LYS A 179 19.06 -0.06 18.13
CA LYS A 179 17.77 -0.49 18.67
C LYS A 179 17.12 -1.55 17.79
N THR A 180 16.65 -2.61 18.40
CA THR A 180 15.75 -3.56 17.73
C THR A 180 14.32 -3.01 17.76
N SER A 181 13.63 -3.07 16.63
CA SER A 181 12.21 -2.72 16.50
C SER A 181 11.46 -3.84 15.80
N ILE A 182 10.27 -4.12 16.31
CA ILE A 182 9.30 -5.05 15.73
C ILE A 182 8.02 -4.25 15.49
N TYR A 183 7.42 -4.48 14.33
CA TYR A 183 6.15 -3.90 13.94
C TYR A 183 5.31 -5.01 13.31
N SER A 184 4.03 -5.07 13.66
CA SER A 184 3.10 -6.06 13.10
C SER A 184 1.72 -5.44 12.94
N ARG A 185 1.03 -5.80 11.86
CA ARG A 185 -0.36 -5.39 11.60
C ARG A 185 -1.15 -6.61 11.15
N ALA A 186 -2.36 -6.75 11.69
CA ALA A 186 -3.32 -7.75 11.25
C ALA A 186 -4.71 -7.14 11.30
N GLU A 187 -5.52 -7.44 10.31
CA GLU A 187 -6.92 -7.01 10.25
C GLU A 187 -7.75 -8.13 9.63
N PHE A 188 -8.99 -8.21 10.07
CA PHE A 188 -10.05 -8.99 9.44
C PHE A 188 -11.29 -8.12 9.34
N SER A 189 -11.93 -8.11 8.17
CA SER A 189 -13.18 -7.41 7.94
C SER A 189 -14.07 -8.21 6.97
N SER A 190 -15.36 -7.91 6.99
CA SER A 190 -16.34 -8.58 6.14
C SER A 190 -17.28 -7.56 5.53
N THR A 191 -17.60 -7.75 4.26
CA THR A 191 -18.60 -6.95 3.54
C THR A 191 -19.89 -7.74 3.46
N GLN A 192 -21.03 -7.12 3.75
CA GLN A 192 -22.32 -7.79 3.59
C GLN A 192 -22.57 -8.08 2.10
N GLY A 193 -22.80 -9.34 1.77
CA GLY A 193 -22.94 -9.79 0.38
C GLY A 193 -21.61 -9.94 -0.38
N GLY A 194 -20.47 -9.66 0.26
CA GLY A 194 -19.14 -9.77 -0.34
C GLY A 194 -18.27 -10.85 0.32
N ASP A 195 -17.04 -10.95 -0.19
CA ASP A 195 -15.98 -11.77 0.37
C ASP A 195 -15.33 -11.08 1.59
N PRO A 196 -14.71 -11.86 2.52
CA PRO A 196 -13.95 -11.29 3.61
C PRO A 196 -12.65 -10.64 3.10
N SER A 197 -12.24 -9.56 3.76
CA SER A 197 -10.93 -8.93 3.59
C SER A 197 -10.06 -9.22 4.82
N TYR A 198 -8.77 -9.44 4.60
CA TYR A 198 -7.84 -9.69 5.68
C TYR A 198 -6.42 -9.30 5.32
N GLU A 199 -5.62 -8.99 6.33
CA GLU A 199 -4.20 -8.75 6.16
C GLU A 199 -3.40 -9.32 7.32
N ALA A 200 -2.13 -9.60 7.04
CA ALA A 200 -1.13 -9.89 8.03
C ALA A 200 0.22 -9.37 7.51
N GLY A 201 0.94 -8.65 8.37
CA GLY A 201 2.32 -8.30 8.09
C GLY A 201 3.14 -8.17 9.35
N VAL A 202 4.44 -8.35 9.15
CA VAL A 202 5.45 -8.21 10.18
C VAL A 202 6.69 -7.54 9.59
N ALA A 203 7.28 -6.64 10.36
CA ALA A 203 8.55 -6.04 10.06
C ALA A 203 9.44 -6.10 11.30
N VAL A 204 10.67 -6.56 11.12
CA VAL A 204 11.66 -6.68 12.18
C VAL A 204 12.93 -6.02 11.68
N GLY A 205 13.53 -5.17 12.51
CA GLY A 205 14.84 -4.61 12.20
C GLY A 205 15.61 -4.22 13.45
N GLY A 206 16.90 -3.98 13.28
CA GLY A 206 17.81 -3.65 14.36
C GLY A 206 19.26 -3.96 14.03
N PRO A 207 20.17 -3.79 15.00
CA PRO A 207 21.58 -4.06 14.80
C PRO A 207 21.85 -5.56 14.62
N LEU A 208 22.49 -5.91 13.51
CA LEU A 208 23.15 -7.20 13.34
C LEU A 208 24.59 -7.14 13.85
N VAL A 209 25.23 -5.97 13.72
CA VAL A 209 26.49 -5.62 14.36
C VAL A 209 26.31 -4.25 15.00
N GLN A 210 26.44 -4.19 16.32
CA GLN A 210 26.26 -2.95 17.09
C GLN A 210 27.09 -1.80 16.49
N ASP A 211 26.45 -0.65 16.33
CA ASP A 211 27.02 0.61 15.82
C ASP A 211 27.57 0.58 14.38
N LYS A 212 27.55 -0.58 13.70
CA LYS A 212 28.16 -0.75 12.38
C LYS A 212 27.19 -1.21 11.31
N PHE A 213 26.32 -2.16 11.63
CA PHE A 213 25.41 -2.74 10.66
C PHE A 213 24.05 -3.06 11.25
N GLY A 214 23.02 -2.44 10.71
CA GLY A 214 21.61 -2.74 10.99
C GLY A 214 20.95 -3.37 9.78
N ALA A 215 19.94 -4.20 10.00
CA ALA A 215 19.11 -4.73 8.92
C ALA A 215 17.63 -4.61 9.28
N ARG A 216 16.78 -4.60 8.26
CA ARG A 216 15.32 -4.65 8.41
C ARG A 216 14.72 -5.54 7.32
N LEU A 217 13.87 -6.46 7.74
CA LEU A 217 13.01 -7.26 6.88
C LEU A 217 11.56 -6.89 7.17
N SER A 218 10.78 -6.69 6.11
CA SER A 218 9.35 -6.42 6.18
C SER A 218 8.62 -7.29 5.16
N VAL A 219 7.57 -7.95 5.61
CA VAL A 219 6.67 -8.75 4.76
C VAL A 219 5.23 -8.44 5.12
N TRP A 220 4.38 -8.30 4.12
CA TRP A 220 2.97 -8.04 4.30
C TRP A 220 2.16 -8.66 3.16
N TYR A 221 1.04 -9.24 3.53
CA TYR A 221 0.03 -9.76 2.63
C TYR A 221 -1.30 -9.14 3.00
N ARG A 222 -2.05 -8.73 1.98
CA ARG A 222 -3.44 -8.30 2.12
C ARG A 222 -4.28 -8.88 1.00
N ARG A 223 -5.48 -9.30 1.36
CA ARG A 223 -6.58 -9.56 0.44
C ARG A 223 -7.73 -8.61 0.77
N ASP A 224 -8.16 -7.87 -0.22
CA ASP A 224 -9.41 -7.11 -0.22
C ASP A 224 -10.48 -7.96 -0.92
N GLY A 225 -11.51 -8.37 -0.16
CA GLY A 225 -12.62 -9.16 -0.65
C GLY A 225 -13.51 -8.35 -1.60
N GLY A 226 -13.88 -8.99 -2.72
CA GLY A 226 -14.80 -8.39 -3.68
C GLY A 226 -16.25 -8.38 -3.17
N TRP A 227 -17.08 -7.57 -3.82
CA TRP A 227 -18.49 -7.37 -3.49
C TRP A 227 -19.36 -7.09 -4.73
N ILE A 228 -18.74 -7.07 -5.91
CA ILE A 228 -19.42 -6.90 -7.20
C ILE A 228 -19.45 -8.25 -7.92
N ASP A 229 -20.64 -8.71 -8.27
CA ASP A 229 -20.81 -9.89 -9.11
C ASP A 229 -20.71 -9.50 -10.59
N ARG A 230 -19.96 -10.27 -11.37
CA ARG A 230 -19.91 -10.13 -12.82
C ARG A 230 -20.95 -11.03 -13.48
N ILE A 231 -21.78 -10.47 -14.35
CA ILE A 231 -22.83 -11.18 -15.06
C ILE A 231 -22.58 -11.18 -16.57
N ASP A 232 -23.15 -12.16 -17.26
CA ASP A 232 -23.25 -12.13 -18.72
C ASP A 232 -24.36 -11.16 -19.14
N PRO A 233 -24.10 -10.17 -20.01
CA PRO A 233 -25.06 -9.12 -20.33
C PRO A 233 -26.29 -9.61 -21.12
N VAL A 234 -26.24 -10.82 -21.70
CA VAL A 234 -27.33 -11.38 -22.52
C VAL A 234 -28.22 -12.31 -21.71
N THR A 235 -27.59 -13.24 -20.98
CA THR A 235 -28.29 -14.26 -20.20
C THR A 235 -28.59 -13.83 -18.77
N LEU A 236 -27.93 -12.75 -18.30
CA LEU A 236 -27.97 -12.23 -16.93
C LEU A 236 -27.52 -13.25 -15.87
N ALA A 237 -26.86 -14.33 -16.28
CA ALA A 237 -26.30 -15.31 -15.38
C ALA A 237 -25.01 -14.76 -14.75
N THR A 238 -24.82 -15.00 -13.44
CA THR A 238 -23.55 -14.68 -12.77
C THR A 238 -22.43 -15.54 -13.34
N VAL A 239 -21.42 -14.88 -13.89
CA VAL A 239 -20.20 -15.48 -14.44
C VAL A 239 -19.15 -15.63 -13.34
N ASP A 240 -18.99 -14.60 -12.51
CA ASP A 240 -18.03 -14.58 -11.42
C ASP A 240 -18.63 -13.81 -10.23
N LYS A 241 -18.46 -14.32 -9.01
CA LYS A 241 -18.97 -13.69 -7.80
C LYS A 241 -17.87 -12.91 -7.11
N ASN A 242 -18.20 -11.75 -6.55
CA ASN A 242 -17.21 -10.93 -5.82
C ASN A 242 -15.93 -10.72 -6.66
N ALA A 243 -16.13 -10.41 -7.94
CA ALA A 243 -15.09 -10.40 -8.96
C ALA A 243 -14.04 -9.31 -8.69
N ASN A 244 -14.40 -8.20 -8.07
CA ASN A 244 -13.49 -7.06 -7.82
C ASN A 244 -12.57 -7.24 -6.61
N HIS A 245 -12.13 -8.45 -6.29
CA HIS A 245 -11.15 -8.68 -5.24
C HIS A 245 -9.72 -8.28 -5.68
N ASP A 246 -8.89 -7.96 -4.70
CA ASP A 246 -7.50 -7.52 -4.89
C ASP A 246 -6.60 -8.23 -3.87
N GLU A 247 -5.46 -8.74 -4.33
CA GLU A 247 -4.45 -9.34 -3.47
C GLU A 247 -3.13 -8.60 -3.66
N THR A 248 -2.49 -8.21 -2.55
CA THR A 248 -1.20 -7.54 -2.57
C THR A 248 -0.20 -8.24 -1.67
N VAL A 249 0.99 -8.50 -2.21
CA VAL A 249 2.18 -8.94 -1.49
C VAL A 249 3.21 -7.82 -1.50
N LEU A 250 3.79 -7.51 -0.33
CA LEU A 250 4.88 -6.57 -0.19
C LEU A 250 6.02 -7.23 0.58
N VAL A 251 7.23 -7.13 0.03
CA VAL A 251 8.46 -7.55 0.70
C VAL A 251 9.49 -6.44 0.60
N ARG A 252 10.11 -6.08 1.72
CA ARG A 252 11.22 -5.12 1.76
C ARG A 252 12.37 -5.68 2.59
N LEU A 253 13.58 -5.55 2.05
CA LEU A 253 14.83 -5.80 2.74
C LEU A 253 15.67 -4.53 2.70
N ALA A 254 16.21 -4.10 3.83
CA ALA A 254 17.11 -2.96 3.91
C ALA A 254 18.27 -3.25 4.85
N GLY A 255 19.45 -2.76 4.51
CA GLY A 255 20.63 -2.72 5.38
C GLY A 255 21.04 -1.29 5.63
N LEU A 256 21.57 -0.99 6.81
CA LEU A 256 22.22 0.27 7.14
C LEU A 256 23.64 -0.05 7.56
N TRP A 257 24.62 0.34 6.76
CA TRP A 257 26.04 0.14 7.03
C TRP A 257 26.72 1.47 7.32
N ALA A 258 27.29 1.60 8.51
CA ALA A 258 28.12 2.73 8.92
C ALA A 258 29.58 2.29 9.04
N PRO A 259 30.37 2.35 7.94
CA PRO A 259 31.79 2.03 7.99
C PRO A 259 32.61 3.00 8.86
N SER A 260 32.12 4.22 9.06
CA SER A 260 32.72 5.24 9.94
C SER A 260 31.65 6.23 10.44
N GLU A 261 32.02 7.16 11.31
CA GLU A 261 31.11 8.18 11.86
C GLU A 261 30.62 9.19 10.82
N HIS A 262 31.28 9.30 9.67
CA HIS A 262 30.97 10.28 8.62
C HIS A 262 30.21 9.69 7.43
N TRP A 263 30.12 8.36 7.34
CA TRP A 263 29.56 7.68 6.18
C TRP A 263 28.55 6.64 6.61
N SER A 264 27.36 6.71 6.01
CA SER A 264 26.32 5.70 6.10
C SER A 264 25.84 5.31 4.71
N ILE A 265 25.65 4.02 4.47
CA ILE A 265 25.17 3.47 3.21
C ILE A 265 23.96 2.58 3.52
N THR A 266 22.84 2.84 2.83
CA THR A 266 21.58 2.13 3.07
C THR A 266 21.10 1.40 1.82
N PRO A 267 21.67 0.23 1.48
CA PRO A 267 21.12 -0.58 0.39
C PRO A 267 19.73 -1.11 0.76
N SER A 268 18.79 -1.07 -0.19
CA SER A 268 17.46 -1.62 -0.01
C SER A 268 16.89 -2.24 -1.28
N ILE A 269 16.00 -3.21 -1.09
CA ILE A 269 15.19 -3.84 -2.12
C ILE A 269 13.74 -3.76 -1.65
N TYR A 270 12.88 -3.23 -2.51
CA TYR A 270 11.43 -3.16 -2.29
C TYR A 270 10.76 -3.91 -3.43
N TYR A 271 9.89 -4.86 -3.09
CA TYR A 271 9.10 -5.64 -4.01
C TYR A 271 7.63 -5.55 -3.61
N GLN A 272 6.79 -5.26 -4.59
CA GLN A 272 5.34 -5.22 -4.44
C GLN A 272 4.73 -5.91 -5.65
N ASP A 273 3.84 -6.86 -5.40
CA ASP A 273 3.02 -7.52 -6.40
C ASP A 273 1.56 -7.32 -6.03
N ARG A 274 0.75 -6.88 -7.00
CA ARG A 274 -0.66 -6.59 -6.82
C ARG A 274 -1.44 -7.27 -7.92
N ALA A 275 -2.27 -8.23 -7.54
CA ALA A 275 -3.16 -8.95 -8.44
C ALA A 275 -4.59 -8.44 -8.20
N ARG A 276 -5.10 -7.64 -9.14
CA ARG A 276 -6.49 -7.18 -9.15
C ARG A 276 -7.29 -8.03 -10.12
N ASN A 277 -8.34 -8.70 -9.65
CA ASN A 277 -9.15 -9.56 -10.51
C ASN A 277 -10.14 -8.76 -11.37
N ASP A 278 -10.74 -7.71 -10.80
CA ASP A 278 -11.66 -6.84 -11.52
C ASP A 278 -11.66 -5.41 -10.94
N ILE A 279 -12.26 -4.45 -11.66
CA ILE A 279 -12.44 -3.08 -11.20
C ILE A 279 -13.66 -2.93 -10.29
N SER A 280 -13.65 -1.91 -9.44
CA SER A 280 -14.77 -1.61 -8.53
C SER A 280 -15.85 -0.74 -9.20
N THR A 281 -16.30 -1.16 -10.39
CA THR A 281 -17.36 -0.48 -11.15
C THR A 281 -18.56 -1.39 -11.28
N TYR A 282 -19.76 -0.86 -11.00
CA TYR A 282 -21.02 -1.58 -11.13
C TYR A 282 -22.01 -0.79 -11.98
N TRP A 283 -22.96 -1.51 -12.56
CA TRP A 283 -23.97 -0.98 -13.46
C TRP A 283 -25.27 -0.76 -12.67
N PRO A 284 -25.74 0.50 -12.51
CA PRO A 284 -26.95 0.79 -11.72
C PRO A 284 -28.20 0.08 -12.23
N LEU A 285 -28.29 -0.20 -13.54
CA LEU A 285 -29.43 -0.89 -14.14
C LEU A 285 -29.61 -2.33 -13.62
N TYR A 286 -28.51 -3.01 -13.28
CA TYR A 286 -28.51 -4.40 -12.82
C TYR A 286 -28.27 -4.54 -11.32
N SER A 287 -28.00 -3.43 -10.65
CA SER A 287 -27.65 -3.39 -9.23
C SER A 287 -28.82 -2.89 -8.38
N ASP A 288 -28.87 -3.35 -7.14
CA ASP A 288 -29.78 -2.86 -6.11
C ASP A 288 -28.96 -2.51 -4.85
N PRO A 289 -28.52 -1.24 -4.72
CA PRO A 289 -27.77 -0.79 -3.55
C PRO A 289 -28.56 -0.93 -2.23
N GLY A 290 -29.89 -0.87 -2.27
CA GLY A 290 -30.74 -1.04 -1.08
C GLY A 290 -30.76 -2.48 -0.57
N ALA A 291 -30.52 -3.45 -1.46
CA ALA A 291 -30.40 -4.86 -1.14
C ALA A 291 -28.93 -5.35 -1.03
N HIS A 292 -27.95 -4.43 -1.03
CA HIS A 292 -26.51 -4.75 -1.04
C HIS A 292 -26.09 -5.66 -2.20
N ARG A 293 -26.73 -5.50 -3.38
CA ARG A 293 -26.43 -6.28 -4.58
C ARG A 293 -25.83 -5.37 -5.64
N PHE A 294 -24.57 -5.63 -5.99
CA PHE A 294 -23.85 -4.84 -6.98
C PHE A 294 -23.36 -5.74 -8.10
N VAL A 295 -23.60 -5.29 -9.33
CA VAL A 295 -23.44 -6.13 -10.51
C VAL A 295 -22.71 -5.36 -11.61
N SER A 296 -21.70 -5.98 -12.20
CA SER A 296 -21.05 -5.53 -13.43
C SER A 296 -21.40 -6.43 -14.60
N ALA A 297 -21.58 -5.84 -15.78
CA ALA A 297 -21.91 -6.55 -17.03
C ALA A 297 -20.77 -6.50 -18.07
N ASP A 298 -19.58 -6.06 -17.63
CA ASP A 298 -18.35 -5.99 -18.43
C ASP A 298 -17.60 -7.35 -18.50
#